data_AF-A0A7X4E114-F1
#
_entry.id   AF-A0A7X4E114-F1
#
_cell.length_a   1.000
_cell.length_b   1.000
_cell.length_c   1.000
_cell.angle_alpha   90.00
_cell.angle_beta   90.00
_cell.angle_gamma   90.00
#
_symmetry.space_group_name_H-M   'P 1'
#
loop_
_entity.id
_entity.type
_entity.pdbx_description
1 polymer ?
#
loop_
_entity_poly.entity_id
_entity_poly.type
_entity_poly.pdbx_seq_one_letter_code
_entity_poly.pdbx_strand_id
1 'polypeptide(L)'
;MWRLRRAKRTIWVVTLIVISGVAATSLSPPTWRAVEEVTHRYVCPLVDFARLATWNAKWGAGVERVDGESPRIVRGPSDQSVPAPRSGPARVIDVDALDFEGPRIVRGPPDRSVPAQWSGPAWVIDGDTLEVEGARIRLHGIDAPESAQNCRAGGRQWSCGVEAARALGERIGGTPVTCDERDRDRYDRVVAVCRHLGRDVNAWLVREGWALAYRRYSLEYVDDEAAARSARRGIWRGEFVRPWDWRQGIRLATADRQPAIRDRQPATTASDARGRCDIKGNVSHNSGRRIYHMPADRDYARTQIDPSRGERWFCSESEARAAGWRRARR
;
A
#
# COMPACT_ATOMS: atom_id res chain seq x y z
N MET A 1 -31.45 -14.18 -31.61
CA MET A 1 -30.48 -14.83 -30.68
C MET A 1 -29.51 -15.85 -31.31
N TRP A 2 -29.54 -16.12 -32.62
CA TRP A 2 -28.61 -17.07 -33.28
C TRP A 2 -27.31 -16.45 -33.84
N ARG A 3 -27.25 -15.11 -34.03
CA ARG A 3 -26.08 -14.42 -34.61
C ARG A 3 -24.96 -14.07 -33.62
N LEU A 4 -25.28 -13.93 -32.33
CA LEU A 4 -24.28 -13.61 -31.28
C LEU A 4 -23.44 -14.82 -30.82
N ARG A 5 -23.92 -16.05 -31.06
CA ARG A 5 -23.17 -17.28 -30.71
C ARG A 5 -22.11 -17.66 -31.74
N ARG A 6 -22.26 -17.25 -33.01
CA ARG A 6 -21.25 -17.46 -34.07
C ARG A 6 -20.04 -16.53 -33.93
N ALA A 7 -20.27 -15.25 -33.62
CA ALA A 7 -19.20 -14.25 -33.46
C ALA A 7 -18.24 -14.58 -32.31
N LYS A 8 -18.75 -15.12 -31.19
CA LYS A 8 -17.89 -15.53 -30.06
C LYS A 8 -17.03 -16.76 -30.37
N ARG A 9 -17.48 -17.67 -31.24
CA ARG A 9 -16.66 -18.83 -31.67
C ARG A 9 -15.52 -18.43 -32.61
N THR A 10 -15.73 -17.44 -33.49
CA THR A 10 -14.70 -16.99 -34.43
C THR A 10 -13.57 -16.21 -33.75
N ILE A 11 -13.89 -15.43 -32.71
CA ILE A 11 -12.88 -14.67 -31.94
C ILE A 11 -11.94 -15.60 -31.15
N TRP A 12 -12.45 -16.71 -30.62
CA TRP A 12 -11.62 -17.68 -29.89
C TRP A 12 -10.64 -18.45 -30.78
N VAL A 13 -10.98 -18.71 -32.05
CA VAL A 13 -10.10 -19.42 -32.99
C VAL A 13 -8.95 -18.53 -33.47
N VAL A 14 -9.18 -17.24 -33.66
CA VAL A 14 -8.14 -16.30 -34.14
C VAL A 14 -7.12 -15.98 -33.05
N THR A 15 -7.55 -15.85 -31.79
CA THR A 15 -6.63 -15.62 -30.65
C THR A 15 -5.73 -16.84 -30.38
N LEU A 16 -6.22 -18.06 -30.63
CA LEU A 16 -5.43 -19.29 -30.49
C LEU A 16 -4.31 -19.41 -31.52
N ILE A 17 -4.49 -18.88 -32.74
CA ILE A 17 -3.47 -18.95 -33.81
C ILE A 17 -2.31 -17.99 -33.53
N VAL A 18 -2.57 -16.82 -32.95
CA VAL A 18 -1.54 -15.81 -32.63
C VAL A 18 -0.69 -16.23 -31.41
N ILE A 19 -1.26 -16.97 -30.45
CA ILE A 19 -0.54 -17.41 -29.24
C ILE A 19 0.28 -18.69 -29.50
N SER A 20 -0.06 -19.50 -30.50
CA SER A 20 0.54 -20.84 -30.69
C SER A 20 1.81 -20.89 -31.56
N GLY A 21 2.30 -19.76 -32.10
CA GLY A 21 3.57 -19.74 -32.84
C GLY A 21 3.64 -20.73 -34.02
N VAL A 22 2.52 -20.96 -34.72
CA VAL A 22 2.51 -21.88 -35.87
C VAL A 22 3.21 -21.19 -37.04
N ALA A 23 4.33 -21.78 -37.46
CA ALA A 23 5.11 -21.36 -38.62
C ALA A 23 4.26 -21.31 -39.91
N ALA A 24 4.51 -20.28 -40.71
CA ALA A 24 3.74 -19.90 -41.90
C ALA A 24 4.03 -20.77 -43.14
N THR A 25 3.67 -22.07 -43.11
CA THR A 25 3.84 -22.95 -44.29
C THR A 25 2.62 -23.80 -44.66
N SER A 26 1.42 -23.53 -44.13
CA SER A 26 0.25 -24.38 -44.44
C SER A 26 -1.11 -23.69 -44.61
N LEU A 27 -1.17 -22.42 -45.06
CA LEU A 27 -2.44 -21.74 -45.31
C LEU A 27 -2.58 -21.25 -46.75
N SER A 28 -3.77 -21.45 -47.33
CA SER A 28 -4.08 -21.23 -48.74
C SER A 28 -4.42 -19.75 -49.06
N PRO A 29 -4.22 -19.31 -50.33
CA PRO A 29 -4.23 -17.90 -50.73
C PRO A 29 -5.47 -17.03 -50.40
N PRO A 30 -6.73 -17.53 -50.34
CA PRO A 30 -7.87 -16.64 -50.13
C PRO A 30 -8.02 -16.11 -48.69
N THR A 31 -7.18 -16.54 -47.75
CA THR A 31 -7.23 -16.10 -46.34
C THR A 31 -6.48 -14.78 -46.06
N TRP A 32 -5.58 -14.34 -46.94
CA TRP A 32 -4.78 -13.12 -46.75
C TRP A 32 -5.62 -11.82 -46.85
N ARG A 33 -6.50 -11.71 -47.85
CA ARG A 33 -7.24 -10.46 -48.13
C ARG A 33 -8.22 -10.05 -47.01
N ALA A 34 -8.73 -11.02 -46.24
CA ALA A 34 -9.65 -10.73 -45.14
C ALA A 34 -8.94 -10.20 -43.87
N VAL A 35 -7.66 -10.52 -43.68
CA VAL A 35 -6.86 -10.04 -42.53
C VAL A 35 -6.35 -8.63 -42.76
N GLU A 36 -6.00 -8.28 -44.00
CA GLU A 36 -5.59 -6.92 -44.39
C GLU A 36 -6.72 -5.90 -44.20
N GLU A 37 -7.96 -6.24 -44.57
CA GLU A 37 -9.11 -5.32 -44.53
C GLU A 37 -9.57 -4.99 -43.09
N VAL A 38 -9.39 -5.91 -42.14
CA VAL A 38 -9.76 -5.70 -40.72
C VAL A 38 -8.69 -4.90 -39.98
N THR A 39 -7.41 -5.13 -40.29
CA THR A 39 -6.30 -4.46 -39.61
C THR A 39 -6.22 -2.96 -39.98
N HIS A 40 -6.49 -2.63 -41.25
CA HIS A 40 -6.49 -1.25 -41.74
C HIS A 40 -7.68 -0.41 -41.25
N ARG A 41 -8.83 -1.03 -40.95
CA ARG A 41 -10.06 -0.32 -40.61
C ARG A 41 -10.23 -0.03 -39.11
N TYR A 42 -9.54 -0.75 -38.23
CA TYR A 42 -9.76 -0.68 -36.78
C TYR A 42 -8.52 -0.39 -35.92
N VAL A 43 -7.30 -0.35 -36.48
CA VAL A 43 -6.06 -0.26 -35.67
C VAL A 43 -5.22 1.02 -35.91
N CYS A 44 -5.54 1.89 -36.87
CA CYS A 44 -4.81 3.15 -37.05
C CYS A 44 -5.77 4.33 -37.28
N PRO A 45 -5.84 5.25 -36.30
CA PRO A 45 -4.97 6.41 -36.38
C PRO A 45 -4.44 6.81 -35.01
N LEU A 46 -3.11 6.81 -34.82
CA LEU A 46 -2.34 7.64 -33.85
C LEU A 46 -0.88 7.14 -33.70
N VAL A 47 -0.23 6.69 -34.77
CA VAL A 47 1.22 6.48 -34.71
C VAL A 47 1.86 7.05 -35.97
N ASP A 48 2.59 8.13 -35.76
CA ASP A 48 3.39 8.86 -36.75
C ASP A 48 4.60 7.99 -37.15
N PHE A 49 4.52 7.38 -38.35
CA PHE A 49 5.53 6.45 -38.88
C PHE A 49 6.88 7.11 -39.19
N ALA A 50 7.00 8.44 -39.11
CA ALA A 50 8.24 9.16 -39.40
C ALA A 50 9.35 8.98 -38.34
N ARG A 51 9.05 8.43 -37.16
CA ARG A 51 10.05 8.23 -36.07
C ARG A 51 10.66 6.83 -35.96
N LEU A 52 10.23 5.87 -36.77
CA LEU A 52 10.80 4.50 -36.77
C LEU A 52 11.99 4.32 -37.74
N ALA A 53 12.15 5.22 -38.72
CA ALA A 53 13.20 5.11 -39.73
C ALA A 53 14.62 5.42 -39.20
N THR A 54 14.77 6.11 -38.07
CA THR A 54 16.08 6.46 -37.48
C THR A 54 16.61 5.44 -36.46
N TRP A 55 15.83 4.41 -36.11
CA TRP A 55 16.28 3.36 -35.19
C TRP A 55 16.97 2.18 -35.91
N ASN A 56 16.54 1.82 -37.12
CA ASN A 56 17.11 0.72 -37.89
C ASN A 56 18.47 1.02 -38.54
N ALA A 57 18.91 2.28 -38.60
CA ALA A 57 20.20 2.65 -39.19
C ALA A 57 21.41 2.42 -38.25
N LYS A 58 21.20 2.04 -36.98
CA LYS A 58 22.28 1.93 -35.98
C LYS A 58 22.68 0.49 -35.59
N TRP A 59 21.97 -0.52 -36.09
CA TRP A 59 22.19 -1.94 -35.70
C TRP A 59 22.14 -2.94 -36.88
N GLY A 60 22.41 -2.48 -38.10
CA GLY A 60 22.28 -3.27 -39.33
C GLY A 60 23.55 -3.43 -40.16
N ALA A 61 24.75 -3.40 -39.56
CA ALA A 61 25.99 -3.64 -40.29
C ALA A 61 26.97 -4.45 -39.44
N GLY A 62 27.33 -5.64 -39.91
CA GLY A 62 28.51 -6.36 -39.42
C GLY A 62 28.33 -7.85 -39.16
N VAL A 63 28.13 -8.66 -40.21
CA VAL A 63 28.64 -10.04 -40.21
C VAL A 63 29.30 -10.27 -41.58
N GLU A 64 30.61 -10.11 -41.57
CA GLU A 64 31.51 -10.46 -42.66
C GLU A 64 31.90 -11.95 -42.53
N ARG A 65 31.98 -12.64 -43.66
CA ARG A 65 32.47 -14.03 -43.73
C ARG A 65 33.98 -14.03 -43.49
N VAL A 66 34.46 -14.89 -42.59
CA VAL A 66 35.88 -15.23 -42.48
C VAL A 66 36.03 -16.72 -42.74
N ASP A 67 36.87 -17.03 -43.73
CA ASP A 67 37.23 -18.36 -44.20
C ASP A 67 38.09 -19.13 -43.19
N GLY A 68 37.89 -20.45 -43.18
CA GLY A 68 38.92 -21.50 -43.01
C GLY A 68 39.83 -21.50 -41.78
N GLU A 69 39.56 -22.42 -40.83
CA GLU A 69 40.55 -23.36 -40.25
C GLU A 69 39.79 -24.34 -39.32
N SER A 70 39.93 -25.65 -39.51
CA SER A 70 39.29 -26.66 -38.64
C SER A 70 39.96 -26.73 -37.26
N PRO A 71 39.21 -26.76 -36.15
CA PRO A 71 39.81 -26.94 -34.83
C PRO A 71 40.19 -28.42 -34.60
N ARG A 72 41.47 -28.65 -34.31
CA ARG A 72 42.01 -29.94 -33.85
C ARG A 72 41.42 -30.29 -32.48
N ILE A 73 40.88 -31.50 -32.36
CA ILE A 73 40.42 -32.09 -31.10
C ILE A 73 41.64 -32.52 -30.29
N VAL A 74 41.91 -31.83 -29.18
CA VAL A 74 42.87 -32.28 -28.16
C VAL A 74 42.16 -33.27 -27.25
N ARG A 75 42.61 -34.52 -27.24
CA ARG A 75 42.13 -35.56 -26.31
C ARG A 75 42.66 -35.26 -24.90
N GLY A 76 41.75 -35.05 -23.95
CA GLY A 76 42.07 -35.05 -22.52
C GLY A 76 42.33 -36.47 -22.00
N PRO A 77 43.10 -36.60 -20.90
CA PRO A 77 43.52 -37.90 -20.37
C PRO A 77 42.35 -38.68 -19.76
N SER A 78 42.39 -39.98 -20.03
CA SER A 78 41.56 -41.04 -19.49
C SER A 78 41.75 -41.24 -17.98
N ASP A 79 40.66 -41.18 -17.21
CA ASP A 79 40.61 -41.70 -15.85
C ASP A 79 39.19 -42.28 -15.59
N GLN A 80 39.03 -43.58 -15.80
CA GLN A 80 38.95 -44.64 -14.78
C GLN A 80 37.59 -44.76 -14.05
N SER A 81 36.90 -45.85 -14.42
CA SER A 81 36.03 -46.70 -13.59
C SER A 81 34.79 -46.10 -12.90
N VAL A 82 33.65 -46.14 -13.60
CA VAL A 82 32.34 -46.31 -12.96
C VAL A 82 31.89 -47.76 -13.19
N PRO A 83 31.68 -48.59 -12.16
CA PRO A 83 31.19 -49.95 -12.36
C PRO A 83 29.73 -49.94 -12.80
N ALA A 84 29.42 -50.75 -13.81
CA ALA A 84 28.07 -50.95 -14.32
C ALA A 84 27.15 -51.55 -13.24
N PRO A 85 25.87 -51.14 -13.17
CA PRO A 85 24.91 -51.77 -12.28
C PRO A 85 24.69 -53.23 -12.72
N ARG A 86 24.89 -54.16 -11.78
CA ARG A 86 24.62 -55.59 -11.99
C ARG A 86 23.13 -55.81 -12.23
N SER A 87 22.80 -56.42 -13.36
CA SER A 87 21.47 -56.96 -13.66
C SER A 87 21.19 -58.17 -12.76
N GLY A 88 20.55 -57.93 -11.62
CA GLY A 88 19.85 -58.97 -10.86
C GLY A 88 18.50 -59.29 -11.52
N PRO A 89 17.96 -60.51 -11.36
CA PRO A 89 16.64 -60.84 -11.88
C PRO A 89 15.58 -59.95 -11.22
N ALA A 90 14.65 -59.43 -12.03
CA ALA A 90 13.52 -58.64 -11.58
C ALA A 90 12.71 -59.43 -10.55
N ARG A 91 12.74 -58.98 -9.29
CA ARG A 91 11.81 -59.49 -8.29
C ARG A 91 10.45 -58.87 -8.59
N VAL A 92 9.45 -59.71 -8.84
CA VAL A 92 8.05 -59.30 -8.79
C VAL A 92 7.79 -58.84 -7.36
N ILE A 93 7.56 -57.54 -7.19
CA ILE A 93 7.09 -56.98 -5.92
C ILE A 93 5.58 -57.24 -5.93
N ASP A 94 5.14 -58.06 -4.99
CA ASP A 94 3.73 -58.25 -4.70
C ASP A 94 3.17 -56.93 -4.15
N VAL A 95 2.34 -56.24 -4.93
CA VAL A 95 1.82 -54.89 -4.63
C VAL A 95 0.62 -54.91 -3.67
N ASP A 96 0.17 -56.08 -3.26
CA ASP A 96 -1.02 -56.24 -2.41
C ASP A 96 -0.69 -56.46 -0.91
N ALA A 97 0.58 -56.34 -0.51
CA ALA A 97 1.03 -56.63 0.86
C ALA A 97 1.83 -55.50 1.56
N LEU A 98 1.67 -54.25 1.10
CA LEU A 98 2.21 -53.08 1.82
C LEU A 98 1.08 -52.12 2.18
N ASP A 99 0.71 -52.10 3.45
CA ASP A 99 -0.02 -50.99 4.07
C ASP A 99 0.87 -49.74 3.98
N PHE A 100 0.82 -49.06 2.84
CA PHE A 100 1.41 -47.75 2.62
C PHE A 100 0.57 -46.73 3.40
N GLU A 101 0.77 -46.67 4.71
CA GLU A 101 0.57 -45.42 5.43
C GLU A 101 1.57 -44.41 4.87
N GLY A 102 1.13 -43.67 3.84
CA GLY A 102 1.94 -42.62 3.23
C GLY A 102 2.52 -41.70 4.30
N PRO A 103 3.72 -41.13 4.09
CA PRO A 103 4.36 -40.29 5.09
C PRO A 103 3.40 -39.17 5.49
N ARG A 104 2.97 -39.19 6.76
CA ARG A 104 2.26 -38.06 7.35
C ARG A 104 3.18 -36.85 7.18
N ILE A 105 2.78 -35.90 6.33
CA ILE A 105 3.42 -34.59 6.27
C ILE A 105 3.07 -33.91 7.60
N VAL A 106 3.90 -34.15 8.61
CA VAL A 106 3.90 -33.36 9.83
C VAL A 106 4.39 -31.98 9.41
N ARG A 107 3.46 -31.04 9.25
CA ARG A 107 3.82 -29.63 9.11
C ARG A 107 4.54 -29.25 10.40
N GLY A 108 5.86 -29.12 10.31
CA GLY A 108 6.66 -28.57 11.40
C GLY A 108 6.14 -27.17 11.78
N PRO A 109 6.40 -26.71 13.01
CA PRO A 109 6.09 -25.34 13.39
C PRO A 109 6.74 -24.36 12.39
N PRO A 110 6.04 -23.29 11.98
CA PRO A 110 6.57 -22.36 10.98
C PRO A 110 7.91 -21.80 11.46
N ASP A 111 8.91 -21.84 10.57
CA ASP A 111 10.22 -21.28 10.80
C ASP A 111 10.08 -19.76 11.05
N ARG A 112 10.39 -19.33 12.27
CA ARG A 112 10.28 -17.92 12.71
C ARG A 112 11.41 -17.03 12.16
N SER A 113 12.35 -17.57 11.40
CA SER A 113 13.50 -16.84 10.88
C SER A 113 13.25 -16.12 9.55
N VAL A 114 12.16 -16.44 8.84
CA VAL A 114 11.76 -15.75 7.61
C VAL A 114 10.55 -14.87 7.90
N PRO A 115 10.60 -13.55 7.61
CA PRO A 115 9.41 -12.72 7.73
C PRO A 115 8.29 -13.29 6.87
N ALA A 116 7.09 -13.40 7.44
CA ALA A 116 5.94 -13.89 6.72
C ALA A 116 5.70 -13.00 5.48
N GLN A 117 5.71 -13.61 4.30
CA GLN A 117 5.44 -12.91 3.06
C GLN A 117 3.98 -13.11 2.67
N TRP A 118 3.31 -12.00 2.38
CA TRP A 118 1.93 -11.96 1.93
C TRP A 118 1.92 -11.60 0.45
N SER A 119 1.24 -12.39 -0.38
CA SER A 119 1.17 -12.13 -1.81
C SER A 119 -0.21 -12.44 -2.35
N GLY A 120 -0.79 -11.50 -3.08
CA GLY A 120 -2.13 -11.63 -3.63
C GLY A 120 -2.68 -10.32 -4.15
N PRO A 121 -3.90 -10.32 -4.72
CA PRO A 121 -4.61 -9.09 -5.05
C PRO A 121 -4.74 -8.20 -3.80
N ALA A 122 -4.49 -6.91 -3.97
CA ALA A 122 -4.62 -5.94 -2.88
C ALA A 122 -5.89 -5.11 -3.02
N TRP A 123 -6.62 -4.97 -1.92
CA TRP A 123 -7.70 -4.01 -1.77
C TRP A 123 -7.21 -2.83 -0.94
N VAL A 124 -7.44 -1.61 -1.42
CA VAL A 124 -7.06 -0.40 -0.68
C VAL A 124 -8.16 -0.04 0.31
N ILE A 125 -7.82 0.03 1.59
CA ILE A 125 -8.74 0.42 2.66
C ILE A 125 -8.63 1.92 2.92
N ASP A 126 -7.40 2.43 3.04
CA ASP A 126 -7.09 3.85 3.21
C ASP A 126 -5.69 4.17 2.63
N GLY A 127 -5.17 5.37 2.90
CA GLY A 127 -3.91 5.85 2.30
C GLY A 127 -2.64 5.09 2.71
N ASP A 128 -2.68 4.27 3.76
CA ASP A 128 -1.54 3.44 4.20
C ASP A 128 -1.93 2.02 4.65
N THR A 129 -3.15 1.58 4.38
CA THR A 129 -3.67 0.25 4.74
C THR A 129 -4.22 -0.48 3.52
N LEU A 130 -3.71 -1.69 3.31
CA LEU A 130 -4.15 -2.65 2.29
C LEU A 130 -4.81 -3.86 2.96
N GLU A 131 -5.63 -4.57 2.21
CA GLU A 131 -6.06 -5.92 2.53
C GLU A 131 -5.54 -6.86 1.44
N VAL A 132 -4.79 -7.89 1.84
CA VAL A 132 -4.20 -8.90 0.94
C VAL A 132 -4.46 -10.27 1.54
N GLU A 133 -5.08 -11.17 0.78
CA GLU A 133 -5.44 -12.52 1.25
C GLU A 133 -6.19 -12.53 2.60
N GLY A 134 -7.08 -11.54 2.81
CA GLY A 134 -7.87 -11.38 4.04
C GLY A 134 -7.10 -10.81 5.24
N ALA A 135 -5.80 -10.56 5.11
CA ALA A 135 -5.00 -9.89 6.14
C ALA A 135 -4.98 -8.38 5.93
N ARG A 136 -5.18 -7.62 7.01
CA ARG A 136 -4.98 -6.16 7.02
C ARG A 136 -3.50 -5.84 7.18
N ILE A 137 -2.95 -5.17 6.18
CA ILE A 137 -1.56 -4.79 6.08
C ILE A 137 -1.44 -3.27 6.19
N ARG A 138 -0.78 -2.80 7.25
CA ARG A 138 -0.34 -1.41 7.38
C ARG A 138 1.04 -1.26 6.75
N LEU A 139 1.21 -0.24 5.92
CA LEU A 139 2.48 0.04 5.27
C LEU A 139 3.52 0.55 6.30
N HIS A 140 4.62 -0.18 6.39
CA HIS A 140 5.73 0.11 7.28
C HIS A 140 6.39 1.46 6.98
N GLY A 141 6.77 2.19 8.03
CA GLY A 141 7.64 3.37 7.93
C GLY A 141 6.98 4.63 7.37
N ILE A 142 5.68 4.60 7.05
CA ILE A 142 4.96 5.73 6.48
C ILE A 142 3.68 6.04 7.28
N ASP A 143 3.15 7.24 7.07
CA ASP A 143 1.85 7.65 7.61
C ASP A 143 1.10 8.49 6.58
N ALA A 144 -0.04 7.99 6.11
CA ALA A 144 -0.86 8.69 5.14
C ALA A 144 -1.95 9.55 5.82
N PRO A 145 -2.47 10.60 5.16
CA PRO A 145 -3.64 11.32 5.66
C PRO A 145 -4.81 10.37 5.87
N GLU A 146 -5.47 10.50 7.02
CA GLU A 146 -6.64 9.70 7.37
C GLU A 146 -7.76 9.94 6.34
N SER A 147 -8.61 8.95 6.05
CA SER A 147 -9.63 9.05 4.99
C SER A 147 -10.56 10.26 5.13
N ALA A 148 -10.82 10.72 6.36
CA ALA A 148 -11.64 11.90 6.66
C ALA A 148 -10.84 13.22 6.74
N GLN A 149 -9.53 13.19 6.49
CA GLN A 149 -8.66 14.35 6.60
C GLN A 149 -8.74 15.22 5.34
N ASN A 150 -8.92 16.53 5.58
CA ASN A 150 -8.89 17.57 4.55
C ASN A 150 -7.56 18.33 4.58
N CYS A 151 -7.08 18.68 3.40
CA CYS A 151 -5.93 19.54 3.17
C CYS A 151 -6.38 20.81 2.43
N ARG A 152 -5.52 21.83 2.35
CA ARG A 152 -5.84 23.10 1.68
C ARG A 152 -4.79 23.47 0.65
N ALA A 153 -5.21 23.80 -0.56
CA ALA A 153 -4.32 24.28 -1.62
C ALA A 153 -5.06 25.33 -2.46
N GLY A 154 -4.36 26.40 -2.85
CA GLY A 154 -4.97 27.50 -3.63
C GLY A 154 -6.22 28.10 -2.97
N GLY A 155 -6.25 28.18 -1.63
CA GLY A 155 -7.39 28.69 -0.86
C GLY A 155 -8.58 27.74 -0.71
N ARG A 156 -8.57 26.56 -1.34
CA ARG A 156 -9.66 25.58 -1.29
C ARG A 156 -9.28 24.36 -0.46
N GLN A 157 -10.25 23.82 0.28
CA GLN A 157 -10.09 22.52 0.93
C GLN A 157 -10.37 21.38 -0.04
N TRP A 158 -9.65 20.27 0.14
CA TRP A 158 -9.83 19.04 -0.62
C TRP A 158 -9.58 17.82 0.27
N SER A 159 -10.24 16.70 -0.04
CA SER A 159 -10.21 15.46 0.74
C SER A 159 -8.93 14.67 0.49
N CYS A 160 -7.83 15.11 1.09
CA CYS A 160 -6.52 14.52 0.81
C CYS A 160 -6.36 13.07 1.25
N GLY A 161 -7.08 12.62 2.29
CA GLY A 161 -7.10 11.19 2.65
C GLY A 161 -7.71 10.31 1.55
N VAL A 162 -8.85 10.73 1.02
CA VAL A 162 -9.52 10.04 -0.09
C VAL A 162 -8.65 10.02 -1.34
N GLU A 163 -8.02 11.15 -1.67
CA GLU A 163 -7.13 11.21 -2.83
C GLU A 163 -5.86 10.36 -2.68
N ALA A 164 -5.29 10.27 -1.47
CA ALA A 164 -4.15 9.40 -1.21
C ALA A 164 -4.52 7.92 -1.39
N ALA A 165 -5.66 7.49 -0.83
CA ALA A 165 -6.18 6.13 -1.03
C ALA A 165 -6.48 5.84 -2.51
N ARG A 166 -7.07 6.80 -3.23
CA ARG A 166 -7.31 6.68 -4.68
C ARG A 166 -5.99 6.51 -5.44
N ALA A 167 -4.99 7.33 -5.16
CA ALA A 167 -3.69 7.24 -5.82
C ALA A 167 -3.02 5.89 -5.59
N LEU A 168 -3.13 5.34 -4.38
CA LEU A 168 -2.67 3.98 -4.06
C LEU A 168 -3.43 2.92 -4.88
N GLY A 169 -4.75 3.05 -4.99
CA GLY A 169 -5.59 2.16 -5.78
C GLY A 169 -5.23 2.19 -7.27
N GLU A 170 -5.04 3.38 -7.84
CA GLU A 170 -4.60 3.59 -9.21
C GLU A 170 -3.20 3.01 -9.46
N ARG A 171 -2.30 3.11 -8.47
CA ARG A 171 -0.96 2.55 -8.55
C ARG A 171 -0.97 1.03 -8.65
N ILE A 172 -1.73 0.36 -7.79
CA ILE A 172 -1.77 -1.10 -7.71
C ILE A 172 -2.61 -1.70 -8.86
N GLY A 173 -3.67 -1.00 -9.27
CA GLY A 173 -4.48 -1.36 -10.44
C GLY A 173 -5.13 -2.75 -10.37
N GLY A 174 -5.39 -3.26 -9.16
CA GLY A 174 -5.96 -4.60 -8.93
C GLY A 174 -5.02 -5.77 -9.24
N THR A 175 -3.75 -5.49 -9.51
CA THR A 175 -2.74 -6.54 -9.71
C THR A 175 -2.11 -6.96 -8.38
N PRO A 176 -1.51 -8.17 -8.31
CA PRO A 176 -0.95 -8.66 -7.06
C PRO A 176 0.17 -7.77 -6.52
N VAL A 177 0.20 -7.65 -5.19
CA VAL A 177 1.31 -7.05 -4.45
C VAL A 177 1.99 -8.14 -3.63
N THR A 178 3.26 -7.92 -3.31
CA THR A 178 4.03 -8.76 -2.39
C THR A 178 4.45 -7.92 -1.21
N CYS A 179 4.04 -8.29 -0.01
CA CYS A 179 4.30 -7.58 1.23
C CYS A 179 5.16 -8.43 2.17
N ASP A 180 6.34 -7.91 2.51
CA ASP A 180 7.24 -8.55 3.47
C ASP A 180 6.92 -8.02 4.87
N GLU A 181 6.40 -8.89 5.75
CA GLU A 181 6.11 -8.56 7.14
C GLU A 181 7.37 -8.12 7.89
N ARG A 182 7.29 -7.00 8.60
CA ARG A 182 8.37 -6.45 9.44
C ARG A 182 8.02 -6.54 10.91
N ASP A 183 6.74 -6.37 11.22
CA ASP A 183 6.23 -6.37 12.58
C ASP A 183 4.71 -6.63 12.59
N ARG A 184 4.13 -6.71 13.78
CA ARG A 184 2.68 -6.68 14.02
C ARG A 184 2.35 -5.59 15.01
N ASP A 185 1.32 -4.80 14.72
CA ASP A 185 0.91 -3.76 15.65
C ASP A 185 0.05 -4.30 16.80
N ARG A 186 -0.29 -3.44 17.76
CA ARG A 186 -1.12 -3.80 18.93
C ARG A 186 -2.53 -4.30 18.59
N TYR A 187 -2.97 -4.10 17.35
CA TYR A 187 -4.27 -4.52 16.83
C TYR A 187 -4.15 -5.79 15.97
N ASP A 188 -2.98 -6.45 15.99
CA ASP A 188 -2.64 -7.61 15.18
C ASP A 188 -2.75 -7.36 13.66
N ARG A 189 -2.57 -6.11 13.24
CA ARG A 189 -2.37 -5.80 11.82
C ARG A 189 -0.92 -6.09 11.46
N VAL A 190 -0.74 -6.69 10.29
CA VAL A 190 0.58 -6.91 9.70
C VAL A 190 1.18 -5.55 9.35
N VAL A 191 2.41 -5.29 9.78
CA VAL A 191 3.16 -4.09 9.38
C VAL A 191 4.22 -4.53 8.37
N ALA A 192 4.12 -4.09 7.13
CA ALA A 192 4.94 -4.64 6.03
C ALA A 192 5.46 -3.59 5.05
N VAL A 193 6.54 -3.96 4.35
CA VAL A 193 6.98 -3.24 3.14
C VAL A 193 6.37 -3.95 1.94
N CYS A 194 5.55 -3.24 1.17
CA CYS A 194 4.86 -3.82 0.03
C CYS A 194 5.52 -3.41 -1.30
N ARG A 195 5.59 -4.37 -2.22
CA ARG A 195 6.06 -4.16 -3.59
C ARG A 195 4.97 -4.48 -4.59
N HIS A 196 4.92 -3.65 -5.62
CA HIS A 196 4.05 -3.81 -6.77
C HIS A 196 4.91 -3.81 -8.03
N LEU A 197 4.88 -4.92 -8.78
CA LEU A 197 5.75 -5.14 -9.95
C LEU A 197 7.25 -4.89 -9.61
N GLY A 198 7.69 -5.36 -8.44
CA GLY A 198 9.06 -5.21 -7.95
C GLY A 198 9.43 -3.82 -7.41
N ARG A 199 8.51 -2.85 -7.42
CA ARG A 199 8.75 -1.49 -6.92
C ARG A 199 8.13 -1.28 -5.54
N ASP A 200 8.87 -0.64 -4.65
CA ASP A 200 8.41 -0.29 -3.30
C ASP A 200 7.23 0.70 -3.37
N VAL A 201 6.08 0.27 -2.86
CA VAL A 201 4.83 1.05 -2.80
C VAL A 201 4.91 2.11 -1.70
N ASN A 202 5.53 1.78 -0.57
CA ASN A 202 5.69 2.68 0.57
C ASN A 202 6.55 3.88 0.17
N ALA A 203 7.70 3.62 -0.47
CA ALA A 203 8.58 4.67 -1.01
C ALA A 203 7.84 5.53 -2.04
N TRP A 204 7.11 4.90 -2.96
CA TRP A 204 6.34 5.61 -3.99
C TRP A 204 5.29 6.55 -3.38
N LEU A 205 4.54 6.11 -2.36
CA LEU A 205 3.56 6.94 -1.68
C LEU A 205 4.19 8.20 -1.08
N VAL A 206 5.33 8.05 -0.41
CA VAL A 206 6.03 9.19 0.19
C VAL A 206 6.59 10.11 -0.89
N ARG A 207 7.23 9.54 -1.92
CA ARG A 207 7.85 10.28 -3.03
C ARG A 207 6.86 11.07 -3.87
N GLU A 208 5.65 10.54 -4.07
CA GLU A 208 4.56 11.25 -4.75
C GLU A 208 3.76 12.18 -3.81
N GLY A 209 4.13 12.24 -2.53
CA GLY A 209 3.54 13.13 -1.55
C GLY A 209 2.16 12.69 -1.06
N TRP A 210 1.84 11.41 -1.13
CA TRP A 210 0.60 10.84 -0.60
C TRP A 210 0.73 10.35 0.85
N ALA A 211 1.95 10.20 1.35
CA ALA A 211 2.24 9.87 2.75
C ALA A 211 3.46 10.65 3.25
N LEU A 212 3.61 10.72 4.58
CA LEU A 212 4.80 11.24 5.25
C LEU A 212 5.72 10.11 5.68
N ALA A 213 7.02 10.37 5.74
CA ALA A 213 7.97 9.44 6.34
C ALA A 213 7.76 9.41 7.86
N TYR A 214 7.41 8.25 8.41
CA TYR A 214 7.13 8.13 9.83
C TYR A 214 8.42 7.81 10.60
N ARG A 215 9.22 8.85 10.83
CA ARG A 215 10.58 8.80 11.41
C ARG A 215 10.69 8.11 12.77
N ARG A 216 9.57 7.94 13.47
CA ARG A 216 9.52 7.17 14.73
C ARG A 216 9.81 5.68 14.51
N TYR A 217 9.48 5.16 13.33
CA TYR A 217 9.57 3.74 13.00
C TYR A 217 10.64 3.44 11.94
N SER A 218 10.85 4.34 10.96
CA SER A 218 11.86 4.15 9.93
C SER A 218 12.41 5.47 9.41
N LEU A 219 13.69 5.48 9.04
CA LEU A 219 14.34 6.58 8.34
C LEU A 219 14.43 6.36 6.82
N GLU A 220 13.99 5.21 6.32
CA GLU A 220 14.18 4.74 4.94
C GLU A 220 13.56 5.69 3.89
N TYR A 221 12.48 6.39 4.23
CA TYR A 221 11.72 7.23 3.29
C TYR A 221 11.93 8.74 3.49
N VAL A 222 12.92 9.16 4.29
CA VAL A 222 13.17 10.59 4.58
C VAL A 222 13.56 11.36 3.32
N ASP A 223 14.37 10.76 2.44
CA ASP A 223 14.81 11.40 1.20
C ASP A 223 13.67 11.49 0.17
N ASP A 224 12.80 10.48 0.11
CA ASP A 224 11.59 10.53 -0.70
C ASP A 224 10.63 11.64 -0.23
N GLU A 225 10.50 11.84 1.08
CA GLU A 225 9.71 12.93 1.66
C GLU A 225 10.30 14.30 1.28
N ALA A 226 11.63 14.44 1.37
CA ALA A 226 12.33 15.65 0.96
C ALA A 226 12.11 15.95 -0.54
N ALA A 227 12.19 14.93 -1.40
CA ALA A 227 11.92 15.06 -2.82
C ALA A 227 10.47 15.51 -3.10
N ALA A 228 9.48 14.86 -2.47
CA ALA A 228 8.06 15.21 -2.61
C ALA A 228 7.78 16.65 -2.18
N ARG A 229 8.38 17.08 -1.06
CA ARG A 229 8.29 18.44 -0.55
C ARG A 229 8.90 19.46 -1.51
N SER A 230 10.10 19.22 -2.01
CA SER A 230 10.75 20.13 -2.97
C SER A 230 9.95 20.28 -4.26
N ALA A 231 9.30 19.20 -4.71
CA ALA A 231 8.50 19.17 -5.92
C ALA A 231 7.02 19.57 -5.71
N ARG A 232 6.62 19.89 -4.47
CA ARG A 232 5.23 20.23 -4.08
C ARG A 232 4.20 19.20 -4.55
N ARG A 233 4.54 17.90 -4.44
CA ARG A 233 3.68 16.78 -4.88
C ARG A 233 2.65 16.40 -3.83
N GLY A 234 1.51 15.84 -4.26
CA GLY A 234 0.47 15.34 -3.37
C GLY A 234 0.05 16.37 -2.32
N ILE A 235 0.09 16.01 -1.03
CA ILE A 235 -0.24 16.91 0.08
C ILE A 235 0.71 18.11 0.21
N TRP A 236 1.94 18.00 -0.28
CA TRP A 236 2.93 19.10 -0.27
C TRP A 236 2.58 20.24 -1.24
N ARG A 237 1.52 20.11 -2.04
CA ARG A 237 1.00 21.20 -2.88
C ARG A 237 0.40 22.36 -2.09
N GLY A 238 0.15 22.17 -0.79
CA GLY A 238 -0.47 23.18 0.05
C GLY A 238 -0.28 22.92 1.55
N GLU A 239 -1.23 23.41 2.33
CA GLU A 239 -1.28 23.28 3.78
C GLU A 239 -1.97 21.98 4.18
N PHE A 240 -1.41 21.31 5.19
CA PHE A 240 -2.01 20.12 5.79
C PHE A 240 -1.58 20.02 7.26
N VAL A 241 -2.37 19.28 8.03
CA VAL A 241 -1.95 18.80 9.36
C VAL A 241 -1.34 17.42 9.17
N ARG A 242 -0.23 17.12 9.85
CA ARG A 242 0.39 15.79 9.74
C ARG A 242 -0.58 14.73 10.27
N PRO A 243 -0.67 13.52 9.69
CA PRO A 243 -1.74 12.59 10.05
C PRO A 243 -1.74 12.19 11.53
N TRP A 244 -0.55 12.01 12.12
CA TRP A 244 -0.41 11.79 13.57
C TRP A 244 -0.90 12.95 14.44
N ASP A 245 -0.76 14.21 13.99
CA ASP A 245 -1.29 15.39 14.68
C ASP A 245 -2.82 15.50 14.50
N TRP A 246 -3.32 15.13 13.32
CA TRP A 246 -4.75 15.09 13.02
C TRP A 246 -5.49 14.08 13.91
N ARG A 247 -4.87 12.92 14.17
CA ARG A 247 -5.35 11.93 15.14
C ARG A 247 -5.42 12.46 16.58
N GLN A 248 -4.67 13.52 16.91
CA GLN A 248 -4.77 14.22 18.21
C GLN A 248 -5.82 15.34 18.21
N GLY A 249 -6.59 15.50 17.13
CA GLY A 249 -7.65 16.50 16.99
C GLY A 249 -7.18 17.84 16.43
N ILE A 250 -5.90 17.99 16.07
CA ILE A 250 -5.39 19.20 15.42
C ILE A 250 -6.00 19.29 14.03
N ARG A 251 -6.51 20.47 13.65
CA ARG A 251 -7.14 20.72 12.34
C ARG A 251 -6.59 22.00 11.73
N LEU A 252 -6.68 22.08 10.40
CA LEU A 252 -6.45 23.33 9.69
C LEU A 252 -7.47 24.37 10.18
N ALA A 253 -7.01 25.58 10.46
CA ALA A 253 -7.90 26.69 10.78
C ALA A 253 -8.87 26.90 9.61
N THR A 254 -10.18 26.90 9.87
CA THR A 254 -11.18 27.27 8.87
C THR A 254 -11.10 28.78 8.64
N ALA A 255 -11.09 29.21 7.38
CA ALA A 255 -11.09 30.64 7.03
C ALA A 255 -12.31 31.38 7.62
N ASP A 256 -13.39 30.65 7.96
CA ASP A 256 -14.60 31.19 8.58
C ASP A 256 -14.54 31.38 10.09
N ARG A 257 -13.38 31.15 10.73
CA ARG A 257 -13.12 31.72 12.06
C ARG A 257 -12.40 33.04 11.90
N GLN A 258 -13.13 34.08 11.48
CA GLN A 258 -12.80 35.39 12.02
C GLN A 258 -12.80 35.23 13.55
N PRO A 259 -11.73 35.60 14.27
CA PRO A 259 -11.89 35.86 15.69
C PRO A 259 -12.96 36.94 15.76
N ALA A 260 -14.11 36.63 16.36
CA ALA A 260 -15.03 37.67 16.76
C ALA A 260 -14.20 38.64 17.61
N ILE A 261 -13.89 39.80 17.04
CA ILE A 261 -13.41 40.95 17.79
C ILE A 261 -14.56 41.25 18.74
N ARG A 262 -14.52 40.64 19.93
CA ARG A 262 -15.29 41.13 21.05
C ARG A 262 -14.59 42.41 21.45
N ASP A 263 -15.22 43.52 21.09
CA ASP A 263 -14.83 44.85 21.52
C ASP A 263 -14.39 44.81 22.98
N ARG A 264 -13.12 45.16 23.16
CA ARG A 264 -12.50 45.23 24.47
C ARG A 264 -12.88 46.59 25.04
N GLN A 265 -14.01 46.65 25.75
CA GLN A 265 -14.26 47.74 26.69
C GLN A 265 -13.79 47.34 28.08
N PRO A 266 -13.02 48.20 28.77
CA PRO A 266 -12.48 47.93 30.10
C PRO A 266 -13.47 48.42 31.17
N ALA A 267 -13.73 47.60 32.19
CA ALA A 267 -14.05 47.99 33.57
C ALA A 267 -14.60 46.75 34.31
N THR A 268 -13.89 46.24 35.32
CA THR A 268 -14.12 46.43 36.77
C THR A 268 -14.85 45.25 37.41
N THR A 269 -14.12 44.61 38.34
CA THR A 269 -14.55 44.04 39.63
C THR A 269 -15.79 43.16 39.74
N ALA A 270 -15.56 42.03 40.43
CA ALA A 270 -16.51 41.21 41.18
C ALA A 270 -17.43 40.30 40.35
N SER A 271 -16.97 39.05 40.24
CA SER A 271 -17.76 37.81 40.31
C SER A 271 -19.27 37.93 40.07
N ASP A 272 -19.70 37.47 38.89
CA ASP A 272 -21.08 37.04 38.70
C ASP A 272 -21.12 35.54 38.35
N ALA A 273 -21.65 34.78 39.30
CA ALA A 273 -21.50 33.34 39.45
C ALA A 273 -22.60 32.55 38.71
N ARG A 274 -22.75 32.75 37.40
CA ARG A 274 -23.55 31.88 36.52
C ARG A 274 -22.96 31.88 35.11
N GLY A 275 -22.24 30.82 34.74
CA GLY A 275 -22.09 30.52 33.33
C GLY A 275 -20.96 29.60 32.88
N ARG A 276 -19.88 29.40 33.64
CA ARG A 276 -18.86 28.41 33.28
C ARG A 276 -18.31 27.72 34.52
N CYS A 277 -18.62 26.45 34.62
CA CYS A 277 -18.00 25.54 35.57
C CYS A 277 -16.66 25.16 34.93
N ASP A 278 -15.57 25.73 35.42
CA ASP A 278 -14.25 25.66 34.77
C ASP A 278 -13.33 24.60 35.39
N ILE A 279 -13.85 23.72 36.24
CA ILE A 279 -13.06 22.61 36.79
C ILE A 279 -13.37 21.37 35.96
N LYS A 280 -12.39 20.85 35.23
CA LYS A 280 -12.55 19.73 34.31
C LYS A 280 -12.35 18.39 35.03
N GLY A 281 -13.38 17.56 35.13
CA GLY A 281 -13.31 16.22 35.70
C GLY A 281 -13.27 15.13 34.62
N ASN A 282 -12.13 14.47 34.44
CA ASN A 282 -11.94 13.31 33.55
C ASN A 282 -11.79 11.94 34.27
N VAL A 283 -12.20 10.86 33.60
CA VAL A 283 -12.16 9.49 34.13
C VAL A 283 -11.14 8.66 33.33
N SER A 284 -10.11 8.17 34.02
CA SER A 284 -9.09 7.28 33.43
C SER A 284 -9.74 6.01 32.87
N HIS A 285 -9.53 5.76 31.57
CA HIS A 285 -10.07 4.60 30.86
C HIS A 285 -9.63 3.26 31.47
N ASN A 286 -8.37 3.16 31.90
CA ASN A 286 -7.79 1.89 32.32
C ASN A 286 -7.98 1.59 33.81
N SER A 287 -8.21 2.62 34.63
CA SER A 287 -8.21 2.48 36.09
C SER A 287 -9.48 2.99 36.76
N GLY A 288 -10.46 3.49 35.99
CA GLY A 288 -11.70 4.09 36.51
C GLY A 288 -11.50 5.31 37.41
N ARG A 289 -10.27 5.85 37.47
CA ARG A 289 -9.91 6.89 38.44
C ARG A 289 -10.48 8.22 37.99
N ARG A 290 -11.31 8.82 38.85
CA ARG A 290 -11.92 10.14 38.68
C ARG A 290 -10.98 11.22 39.19
N ILE A 291 -10.43 12.02 38.30
CA ILE A 291 -9.57 13.16 38.67
C ILE A 291 -10.11 14.47 38.13
N TYR A 292 -9.88 15.59 38.82
CA TYR A 292 -10.20 16.91 38.30
C TYR A 292 -8.97 17.80 38.14
N HIS A 293 -9.05 18.67 37.14
CA HIS A 293 -8.04 19.66 36.79
C HIS A 293 -8.60 21.07 37.02
N MET A 294 -7.86 21.88 37.76
CA MET A 294 -8.13 23.30 37.94
C MET A 294 -7.63 24.09 36.72
N PRO A 295 -8.21 25.27 36.40
CA PRO A 295 -7.75 26.12 35.29
C PRO A 295 -6.25 26.44 35.28
N ALA A 296 -5.61 26.47 36.44
CA ALA A 296 -4.19 26.74 36.61
C ALA A 296 -3.27 25.50 36.46
N ASP A 297 -3.83 24.29 36.34
CA ASP A 297 -3.02 23.08 36.20
C ASP A 297 -2.43 22.99 34.78
N ARG A 298 -1.18 22.51 34.68
CA ARG A 298 -0.44 22.37 33.40
C ARG A 298 -1.24 21.62 32.32
N ASP A 299 -1.97 20.60 32.74
CA ASP A 299 -2.71 19.71 31.86
C ASP A 299 -4.14 20.18 31.56
N TYR A 300 -4.60 21.27 32.17
CA TYR A 300 -5.96 21.76 32.05
C TYR A 300 -6.38 22.04 30.60
N ALA A 301 -5.49 22.64 29.80
CA ALA A 301 -5.74 22.94 28.40
C ALA A 301 -5.84 21.65 27.55
N ARG A 302 -5.09 20.61 27.92
CA ARG A 302 -5.05 19.32 27.22
C ARG A 302 -6.20 18.39 27.61
N THR A 303 -6.69 18.50 28.84
CA THR A 303 -7.82 17.69 29.32
C THR A 303 -9.09 18.06 28.55
N GLN A 304 -9.60 17.11 27.77
CA GLN A 304 -10.89 17.17 27.10
C GLN A 304 -11.89 16.36 27.92
N ILE A 305 -13.13 16.84 28.01
CA ILE A 305 -14.19 16.23 28.81
C ILE A 305 -15.19 15.59 27.86
N ASP A 306 -15.47 14.32 28.09
CA ASP A 306 -16.46 13.52 27.37
C ASP A 306 -17.64 13.15 28.28
N PRO A 307 -18.78 13.87 28.18
CA PRO A 307 -19.97 13.61 29.00
C PRO A 307 -20.52 12.18 28.89
N SER A 308 -20.31 11.51 27.76
CA SER A 308 -20.79 10.13 27.56
C SER A 308 -20.10 9.13 28.49
N ARG A 309 -18.94 9.49 29.02
CA ARG A 309 -18.11 8.68 29.92
C ARG A 309 -18.30 9.04 31.40
N GLY A 310 -19.31 9.86 31.70
CA GLY A 310 -19.54 10.41 33.03
C GLY A 310 -18.52 11.47 33.45
N GLU A 311 -17.73 11.98 32.50
CA GLU A 311 -16.86 13.14 32.70
C GLU A 311 -17.70 14.41 32.71
N ARG A 312 -17.33 15.38 33.56
CA ARG A 312 -18.12 16.61 33.69
C ARG A 312 -17.30 17.76 34.22
N TRP A 313 -17.87 18.94 34.08
CA TRP A 313 -17.36 20.15 34.69
C TRP A 313 -17.93 20.33 36.10
N PHE A 314 -17.12 20.88 37.00
CA PHE A 314 -17.49 21.29 38.35
C PHE A 314 -17.35 22.79 38.49
N CYS A 315 -18.23 23.39 39.28
CA CYS A 315 -18.24 24.83 39.48
C CYS A 315 -17.39 25.22 40.70
N SER A 316 -17.09 24.25 41.58
CA SER A 316 -16.15 24.41 42.69
C SER A 316 -15.35 23.12 42.97
N GLU A 317 -14.21 23.29 43.63
CA GLU A 317 -13.38 22.15 44.06
C GLU A 317 -14.09 21.30 45.13
N SER A 318 -14.89 21.94 45.99
CA SER A 318 -15.69 21.26 47.00
C SER A 318 -16.76 20.36 46.36
N GLU A 319 -17.40 20.81 45.28
CA GLU A 319 -18.36 20.02 44.51
C GLU A 319 -17.68 18.79 43.88
N ALA A 320 -16.50 18.96 43.28
CA ALA A 320 -15.73 17.86 42.69
C ALA A 320 -15.35 16.80 43.74
N ARG A 321 -14.85 17.24 44.90
CA ARG A 321 -14.49 16.35 46.00
C ARG A 321 -15.71 15.63 46.58
N ALA A 322 -16.83 16.34 46.78
CA ALA A 322 -18.09 15.76 47.25
C ALA A 322 -18.64 14.69 46.28
N ALA A 323 -18.42 14.88 44.98
CA ALA A 323 -18.76 13.90 43.94
C ALA A 323 -17.79 12.70 43.85
N GLY A 324 -16.79 12.63 44.73
CA GLY A 324 -15.80 11.54 44.79
C GLY A 324 -14.62 11.70 43.83
N TRP A 325 -14.34 12.91 43.34
CA TRP A 325 -13.23 13.19 42.43
C TRP A 325 -12.01 13.69 43.18
N ARG A 326 -10.81 13.22 42.80
CA ARG A 326 -9.55 13.64 43.43
C ARG A 326 -8.79 14.64 42.57
N ARG A 327 -8.03 15.55 43.17
CA ARG A 327 -7.21 16.51 42.41
C ARG A 327 -6.15 15.77 41.58
N ALA A 328 -5.95 16.18 40.33
CA ALA A 328 -4.83 15.71 39.54
C ALA A 328 -3.50 16.07 40.25
N ARG A 329 -2.61 15.08 40.39
CA ARG A 329 -1.24 15.31 40.86
C ARG A 329 -0.39 15.62 39.62
N ARG A 330 0.32 16.75 39.70
CA ARG A 330 1.23 17.40 38.72
C ARG A 330 1.48 16.72 37.39
#